data_AF-A0A1V5C0M5-F1
#
_entry.id   AF-A0A1V5C0M5-F1
#
_cell.length_a   1.000
_cell.length_b   1.000
_cell.length_c   1.000
_cell.angle_alpha   90.00
_cell.angle_beta   90.00
_cell.angle_gamma   90.00
#
_symmetry.space_group_name_H-M   'P 1'
#
loop_
_entity.id
_entity.type
_entity.pdbx_description
1 polymer ?
#
loop_
_entity_poly.entity_id
_entity_poly.type
_entity_poly.pdbx_seq_one_letter_code
_entity_poly.pdbx_strand_id
1 'polypeptide(L)'
;MAEVQGSLKASLWERDPVMASQTPISSRMVDWFLYNLPMLKEKVEESVPGATCMVTVVWARTNNTESKIERYAIKRAAVQSLIDVIEKGIKSLHPDQRKIYRLKYRRGFARSDIKKRLYLSSRTIDRRLAEIREALALYLQGVPESDMNEFWRILGND
;
A
#
# COMPACT_ATOMS: atom_id res chain seq x y z
N MET A 1 61.79 19.18 15.81
CA MET A 1 62.03 18.58 14.48
C MET A 1 60.68 18.42 13.82
N ALA A 2 60.52 19.10 12.69
CA ALA A 2 59.32 19.09 11.88
C ALA A 2 59.32 17.85 10.98
N GLU A 3 58.14 17.27 10.75
CA GLU A 3 57.84 16.68 9.46
C GLU A 3 56.34 16.78 9.19
N VAL A 4 56.04 17.64 8.22
CA VAL A 4 54.73 17.84 7.60
C VAL A 4 54.69 16.94 6.37
N GLN A 5 53.80 15.96 6.38
CA GLN A 5 53.16 15.40 5.19
C GLN A 5 51.69 15.16 5.61
N GLY A 6 50.66 15.73 5.01
CA GLY A 6 50.55 16.17 3.63
C GLY A 6 49.53 15.30 2.90
N SER A 7 48.25 15.54 3.18
CA SER A 7 47.13 15.44 2.24
C SER A 7 46.58 14.06 1.80
N LEU A 8 45.26 14.09 1.56
CA LEU A 8 44.43 13.14 0.80
C LEU A 8 43.82 11.93 1.52
N LYS A 9 42.91 12.17 2.48
CA LYS A 9 41.67 11.37 2.63
C LYS A 9 40.46 12.22 3.07
N ALA A 10 40.40 13.48 2.64
CA ALA A 10 39.16 14.24 2.60
C ALA A 10 38.50 13.98 1.24
N SER A 11 37.57 13.04 1.19
CA SER A 11 36.43 13.00 0.25
C SER A 11 35.80 11.60 0.25
N LEU A 12 34.47 11.60 0.09
CA LEU A 12 33.67 10.49 -0.43
C LEU A 12 32.95 9.57 0.57
N TRP A 13 32.39 10.11 1.66
CA TRP A 13 31.19 9.50 2.27
C TRP A 13 30.32 10.45 3.11
N GLU A 14 30.58 11.77 3.12
CA GLU A 14 29.53 12.76 3.39
C GLU A 14 28.55 12.79 2.21
N ARG A 15 27.70 11.77 2.14
CA ARG A 15 26.38 11.88 1.56
C ARG A 15 25.42 11.81 2.74
N ASP A 16 24.96 12.98 3.15
CA ASP A 16 23.66 13.08 3.79
C ASP A 16 22.63 12.35 2.92
N PRO A 17 21.83 11.43 3.45
CA PRO A 17 20.46 11.30 3.04
C PRO A 17 19.63 12.14 4.00
N VAL A 18 19.51 13.44 3.68
CA VAL A 18 18.19 14.06 3.80
C VAL A 18 17.22 13.10 3.12
N MET A 19 16.11 12.74 3.80
CA MET A 19 15.01 11.83 3.37
C MET A 19 14.88 10.52 4.19
N ALA A 20 14.78 10.62 5.51
CA ALA A 20 14.27 9.53 6.35
C ALA A 20 13.08 9.99 7.21
N SER A 21 12.09 10.60 6.57
CA SER A 21 10.70 10.57 7.07
C SER A 21 9.87 9.65 6.16
N GLN A 22 10.41 8.49 5.82
CA GLN A 22 9.59 7.39 5.31
C GLN A 22 9.26 6.55 6.53
N THR A 23 8.02 6.60 6.98
CA THR A 23 7.54 5.59 7.92
C THR A 23 7.83 4.22 7.29
N PRO A 24 8.67 3.36 7.90
CA PRO A 24 9.04 2.11 7.27
C PRO A 24 7.78 1.25 7.19
N ILE A 25 7.27 1.07 5.97
CA ILE A 25 6.08 0.25 5.74
C ILE A 25 6.40 -1.16 6.20
N SER A 26 5.82 -1.54 7.33
CA SER A 26 6.07 -2.83 7.95
C SER A 26 5.54 -3.95 7.07
N SER A 27 6.26 -5.07 7.00
CA SER A 27 5.78 -6.29 6.34
C SER A 27 4.40 -6.74 6.87
N ARG A 28 4.12 -6.47 8.15
CA ARG A 28 2.82 -6.74 8.79
C ARG A 28 1.71 -5.85 8.23
N MET A 29 2.03 -4.59 7.93
CA MET A 29 1.09 -3.64 7.31
C MET A 29 0.74 -4.10 5.89
N VAL A 30 1.73 -4.52 5.11
CA VAL A 30 1.51 -5.07 3.76
C VAL A 30 0.65 -6.33 3.81
N ASP A 31 0.95 -7.26 4.73
CA ASP A 31 0.14 -8.47 4.90
C ASP A 31 -1.31 -8.12 5.27
N TRP A 32 -1.52 -7.14 6.17
CA TRP A 32 -2.85 -6.67 6.53
C TRP A 32 -3.60 -6.14 5.30
N PHE A 33 -2.98 -5.31 4.48
CA PHE A 33 -3.59 -4.82 3.24
C PHE A 33 -3.99 -5.95 2.30
N LEU A 34 -3.10 -6.94 2.12
CA LEU A 34 -3.37 -8.05 1.19
C LEU A 34 -4.50 -8.96 1.68
N TYR A 35 -4.62 -9.17 2.99
CA TYR A 35 -5.72 -9.95 3.57
C TYR A 35 -7.06 -9.20 3.51
N ASN A 36 -7.04 -7.89 3.76
CA ASN A 36 -8.25 -7.07 3.84
C ASN A 36 -8.68 -6.47 2.49
N LEU A 37 -7.92 -6.69 1.41
CA LEU A 37 -8.22 -6.12 0.10
C LEU A 37 -9.65 -6.41 -0.41
N PRO A 38 -10.21 -7.63 -0.27
CA PRO A 38 -11.60 -7.89 -0.64
C PRO A 38 -12.60 -7.07 0.17
N MET A 39 -12.40 -6.98 1.49
CA MET A 39 -13.26 -6.20 2.40
C MET A 39 -13.17 -4.69 2.10
N LEU A 40 -11.97 -4.18 1.82
CA LEU A 40 -11.78 -2.77 1.46
C LEU A 40 -12.51 -2.41 0.16
N LYS A 41 -12.51 -3.33 -0.81
CA LYS A 41 -13.27 -3.17 -2.05
C LYS A 41 -14.77 -3.15 -1.80
N GLU A 42 -15.27 -4.11 -1.03
CA GLU A 42 -16.68 -4.17 -0.66
C GLU A 42 -17.12 -2.88 0.04
N LYS A 43 -16.34 -2.38 1.02
CA LYS A 43 -16.62 -1.10 1.68
C LYS A 43 -16.67 0.08 0.69
N VAL A 44 -15.82 0.11 -0.33
CA VAL A 44 -15.81 1.18 -1.34
C VAL A 44 -16.95 1.03 -2.36
N GLU A 45 -17.36 -0.19 -2.67
CA GLU A 45 -18.50 -0.51 -3.53
C GLU A 45 -19.84 -0.23 -2.82
N GLU A 46 -20.00 -0.60 -1.55
CA GLU A 46 -21.14 -0.23 -0.70
C GLU A 46 -21.22 1.29 -0.49
N SER A 47 -20.06 1.95 -0.48
CA SER A 47 -19.97 3.41 -0.45
C SER A 47 -20.39 4.08 -1.76
N VAL A 48 -20.75 3.33 -2.80
CA VAL A 48 -21.43 3.88 -3.98
C VAL A 48 -22.89 4.11 -3.57
N PRO A 49 -23.36 5.37 -3.46
CA PRO A 49 -24.78 5.62 -3.37
C PRO A 49 -25.38 5.01 -4.65
N GLY A 50 -26.36 4.12 -4.50
CA GLY A 50 -26.98 3.42 -5.62
C GLY A 50 -27.18 4.33 -6.83
N ALA A 51 -26.88 3.79 -8.01
CA ALA A 51 -26.86 4.42 -9.32
C ALA A 51 -28.21 5.00 -9.81
N THR A 52 -29.00 5.60 -8.91
CA THR A 52 -30.25 6.33 -9.15
C THR A 52 -30.28 7.71 -8.50
N CYS A 53 -29.22 8.14 -7.81
CA CYS A 53 -29.04 9.57 -7.54
C CYS A 53 -28.32 10.20 -8.73
N MET A 54 -29.11 10.66 -9.69
CA MET A 54 -28.69 11.66 -10.67
C MET A 54 -28.00 12.79 -9.90
N VAL A 55 -26.67 12.83 -9.91
CA VAL A 55 -25.90 13.97 -9.38
C VAL A 55 -26.07 15.06 -10.42
N THR A 56 -27.24 15.69 -10.44
CA THR A 56 -27.35 17.05 -10.94
C THR A 56 -26.43 17.86 -10.03
N VAL A 57 -25.28 18.26 -10.57
CA VAL A 57 -24.47 19.34 -10.03
C VAL A 57 -25.33 20.60 -10.14
N VAL A 58 -26.34 20.72 -9.27
CA VAL A 58 -27.05 21.96 -9.06
C VAL A 58 -26.10 22.77 -8.19
N TRP A 59 -25.47 23.77 -8.80
CA TRP A 59 -24.88 24.90 -8.11
C TRP A 59 -25.97 25.60 -7.27
N ALA A 60 -26.33 25.02 -6.13
CA ALA A 60 -27.32 25.56 -5.20
C ALA A 60 -26.68 25.66 -3.82
N ARG A 61 -26.02 26.83 -3.64
CA ARG A 61 -25.68 27.49 -2.37
C ARG A 61 -26.37 26.85 -1.16
N THR A 62 -25.75 25.83 -0.56
CA THR A 62 -26.11 25.35 0.77
C THR A 62 -24.84 24.97 1.52
N ASN A 63 -24.20 26.00 2.09
CA ASN A 63 -22.89 26.01 2.75
C ASN A 63 -22.67 24.99 3.90
N ASN A 64 -23.61 24.07 4.18
CA ASN A 64 -23.52 23.14 5.31
C ASN A 64 -23.71 21.65 4.92
N THR A 65 -24.33 21.37 3.77
CA THR A 65 -24.53 19.99 3.28
C THR A 65 -23.39 19.56 2.36
N GLU A 66 -22.83 20.51 1.61
CA GLU A 66 -21.64 20.34 0.75
C GLU A 66 -20.45 19.77 1.55
N SER A 67 -20.22 20.24 2.78
CA SER A 67 -19.08 19.81 3.59
C SER A 67 -19.10 18.31 4.00
N LYS A 68 -20.27 17.71 4.22
CA LYS A 68 -20.34 16.27 4.59
C LYS A 68 -20.13 15.37 3.38
N ILE A 69 -20.73 15.73 2.25
CA ILE A 69 -20.59 14.99 0.98
C ILE A 69 -19.16 15.13 0.46
N GLU A 70 -18.57 16.33 0.52
CA GLU A 70 -17.17 16.57 0.17
C GLU A 70 -16.22 15.78 1.05
N ARG A 71 -16.38 15.81 2.38
CA ARG A 71 -15.56 15.01 3.30
C ARG A 71 -15.70 13.51 3.02
N TYR A 72 -16.89 13.05 2.67
CA TYR A 72 -17.12 11.65 2.31
C TYR A 72 -16.46 11.28 0.98
N ALA A 73 -16.54 12.15 -0.03
CA ALA A 73 -15.88 11.98 -1.31
C ALA A 73 -14.35 11.95 -1.16
N ILE A 74 -13.78 12.84 -0.34
CA ILE A 74 -12.34 12.87 -0.02
C ILE A 74 -11.91 11.56 0.66
N LYS A 75 -12.67 11.11 1.68
CA LYS A 75 -12.41 9.84 2.36
C LYS A 75 -12.44 8.66 1.39
N ARG A 76 -13.47 8.57 0.55
CA ARG A 76 -13.60 7.53 -0.46
C ARG A 76 -12.46 7.56 -1.47
N ALA A 77 -12.08 8.74 -1.94
CA ALA A 77 -10.97 8.91 -2.88
C ALA A 77 -9.64 8.42 -2.28
N ALA A 78 -9.38 8.69 -1.00
CA ALA A 78 -8.20 8.20 -0.31
C ALA A 78 -8.16 6.66 -0.24
N VAL A 79 -9.27 6.01 0.15
CA VAL A 79 -9.36 4.53 0.18
C VAL A 79 -9.22 3.93 -1.22
N GLN A 80 -9.90 4.51 -2.22
CA GLN A 80 -9.85 4.05 -3.61
C GLN A 80 -8.44 4.17 -4.20
N SER A 81 -7.77 5.32 -4.01
CA SER A 81 -6.39 5.55 -4.44
C SER A 81 -5.46 4.45 -3.90
N LEU A 82 -5.61 4.11 -2.63
CA LEU A 82 -4.80 3.10 -1.97
C LEU A 82 -5.08 1.69 -2.50
N ILE A 83 -6.35 1.35 -2.76
CA ILE A 83 -6.73 0.10 -3.44
C ILE A 83 -6.11 0.01 -4.84
N ASP A 84 -6.20 1.09 -5.62
CA ASP A 84 -5.69 1.14 -7.00
C ASP A 84 -4.17 0.94 -7.03
N VAL A 85 -3.45 1.55 -6.08
CA VAL A 85 -2.01 1.38 -5.94
C VAL A 85 -1.65 -0.06 -5.57
N ILE A 86 -2.37 -0.69 -4.62
CA ILE A 86 -2.13 -2.09 -4.27
C ILE A 86 -2.46 -3.01 -5.45
N GLU A 87 -3.55 -2.77 -6.17
CA GLU A 87 -3.89 -3.53 -7.36
C GLU A 87 -2.82 -3.44 -8.44
N LYS A 88 -2.30 -2.23 -8.67
CA LYS A 88 -1.22 -1.99 -9.62
C LYS A 88 0.03 -2.75 -9.20
N GLY A 89 0.35 -2.75 -7.91
CA GLY A 89 1.43 -3.56 -7.34
C GLY A 89 1.23 -5.06 -7.53
N ILE A 90 0.02 -5.58 -7.32
CA ILE A 90 -0.28 -7.01 -7.57
C ILE A 90 -0.19 -7.35 -9.07
N LYS A 91 -0.63 -6.43 -9.95
CA LYS A 91 -0.59 -6.59 -11.40
C LYS A 91 0.83 -6.54 -11.96
N SER A 92 1.77 -5.87 -11.29
CA SER A 92 3.19 -5.84 -11.67
C SER A 92 3.99 -7.06 -11.20
N LEU A 93 3.48 -7.83 -10.24
CA LEU A 93 4.11 -9.09 -9.80
C LEU A 93 4.25 -10.09 -10.96
N HIS A 94 5.37 -10.82 -10.95
CA HIS A 94 5.62 -11.93 -11.88
C HIS A 94 4.50 -12.98 -11.78
N PRO A 95 4.12 -13.68 -12.88
CA PRO A 95 3.05 -14.69 -12.86
C PRO A 95 3.15 -15.72 -11.73
N ASP A 96 4.37 -16.19 -11.41
CA ASP A 96 4.61 -17.14 -10.33
C ASP A 96 4.34 -16.53 -8.94
N GLN A 97 4.78 -15.30 -8.71
CA GLN A 97 4.50 -14.56 -7.48
C GLN A 97 3.00 -14.31 -7.33
N ARG A 98 2.31 -13.98 -8.43
CA ARG A 98 0.85 -13.80 -8.45
C ARG A 98 0.11 -15.09 -8.09
N LYS A 99 0.61 -16.25 -8.51
CA LYS A 99 0.06 -17.56 -8.14
C LYS A 99 0.19 -17.82 -6.65
N ILE A 100 1.37 -17.56 -6.08
CA ILE A 100 1.62 -17.66 -4.63
C ILE A 100 0.73 -16.68 -3.85
N TYR A 101 0.65 -15.41 -4.30
CA TYR A 101 -0.23 -14.40 -3.73
C TYR A 101 -1.69 -14.87 -3.69
N ARG A 102 -2.22 -15.38 -4.81
CA ARG A 102 -3.60 -15.87 -4.89
C ARG A 102 -3.87 -17.02 -3.93
N LEU A 103 -2.93 -17.94 -3.77
CA LEU A 103 -3.07 -19.06 -2.83
C LEU A 103 -3.00 -18.59 -1.38
N LYS A 104 -2.06 -17.69 -1.05
CA LYS A 104 -1.81 -17.27 0.32
C LYS A 104 -2.86 -16.28 0.85
N TYR A 105 -3.14 -15.21 0.11
CA TYR A 105 -3.93 -14.09 0.59
C TYR A 105 -5.39 -14.16 0.14
N ARG A 106 -5.67 -14.64 -1.08
CA ARG A 106 -7.05 -14.79 -1.57
C ARG A 106 -7.75 -16.05 -1.09
N ARG A 107 -7.02 -17.15 -0.95
CA ARG A 107 -7.58 -18.47 -0.56
C ARG A 107 -7.18 -18.92 0.84
N GLY A 108 -6.30 -18.19 1.52
CA GLY A 108 -5.91 -18.49 2.91
C GLY A 108 -5.07 -19.75 3.09
N PHE A 109 -4.44 -20.30 2.04
CA PHE A 109 -3.67 -21.55 2.20
C PHE A 109 -2.47 -21.39 3.15
N ALA A 110 -2.21 -22.45 3.91
CA ALA A 110 -1.01 -22.56 4.71
C ALA A 110 0.23 -22.73 3.82
N ARG A 111 1.42 -22.37 4.32
CA ARG A 111 2.68 -22.49 3.57
C ARG A 111 2.95 -23.94 3.14
N SER A 112 2.60 -24.90 3.99
CA SER A 112 2.66 -26.35 3.72
C SER A 112 1.82 -26.77 2.52
N ASP A 113 0.65 -26.15 2.33
CA ASP A 113 -0.28 -26.54 1.28
C ASP A 113 0.10 -25.91 -0.06
N ILE A 114 0.63 -24.68 -0.01
CA ILE A 114 1.24 -24.01 -1.17
C ILE A 114 2.43 -24.83 -1.67
N LYS A 115 3.27 -25.32 -0.75
CA LYS A 115 4.40 -26.22 -1.05
C LYS A 115 3.95 -27.44 -1.85
N LYS A 116 2.92 -28.15 -1.35
CA LYS A 116 2.38 -29.35 -2.00
C LYS A 116 1.76 -29.05 -3.37
N ARG A 117 1.03 -27.94 -3.50
CA ARG A 117 0.34 -27.57 -4.75
C ARG A 117 1.25 -27.05 -5.85
N LEU A 118 2.31 -26.35 -5.49
CA LEU A 118 3.24 -25.74 -6.45
C LEU A 118 4.52 -26.56 -6.64
N TYR A 119 4.70 -27.65 -5.91
CA TYR A 119 5.91 -28.47 -5.92
C TYR A 119 7.18 -27.64 -5.68
N LEU A 120 7.09 -26.60 -4.84
CA LEU A 120 8.20 -25.71 -4.49
C LEU A 120 8.77 -26.05 -3.12
N SER A 121 10.00 -25.62 -2.86
CA SER A 121 10.58 -25.69 -1.51
C SER A 121 9.99 -24.62 -0.58
N SER A 122 9.97 -24.85 0.73
CA SER A 122 9.53 -23.85 1.72
C SER A 122 10.35 -22.56 1.61
N ARG A 123 11.68 -22.69 1.44
CA ARG A 123 12.60 -21.57 1.28
C ARG A 123 12.27 -20.73 0.04
N THR A 124 11.89 -21.38 -1.06
CA THR A 124 11.46 -20.67 -2.27
C THR A 124 10.17 -19.91 -2.01
N ILE A 125 9.19 -20.51 -1.33
CA ILE A 125 7.93 -19.83 -1.00
C ILE A 125 8.18 -18.62 -0.10
N ASP A 126 8.99 -18.76 0.95
CA ASP A 126 9.31 -17.66 1.85
C ASP A 126 10.03 -16.52 1.12
N ARG A 127 10.98 -16.84 0.23
CA ARG A 127 11.63 -15.83 -0.62
C ARG A 127 10.63 -15.11 -1.51
N ARG A 128 9.74 -15.85 -2.19
CA ARG A 128 8.71 -15.24 -3.05
C ARG A 128 7.72 -14.39 -2.26
N LEU A 129 7.37 -14.77 -1.04
CA LEU A 129 6.52 -13.95 -0.17
C LEU A 129 7.23 -12.67 0.28
N ALA A 130 8.53 -12.73 0.57
CA ALA A 130 9.33 -11.54 0.85
C ALA A 130 9.38 -10.60 -0.37
N GLU A 131 9.68 -11.13 -1.56
CA GLU A 131 9.69 -10.36 -2.81
C GLU A 131 8.33 -9.68 -3.09
N ILE A 132 7.21 -10.38 -2.82
CA ILE A 132 5.86 -9.81 -2.96
C ILE A 132 5.66 -8.63 -2.00
N ARG A 133 6.08 -8.79 -0.74
CA ARG A 133 5.95 -7.73 0.27
C ARG A 133 6.81 -6.52 -0.05
N GLU A 134 8.04 -6.74 -0.50
CA GLU A 134 8.96 -5.68 -0.92
C GLU A 134 8.39 -4.91 -2.11
N ALA A 135 7.92 -5.62 -3.14
CA ALA A 135 7.30 -5.00 -4.30
C ALA A 135 6.13 -4.10 -3.88
N LEU A 136 5.24 -4.60 -3.03
CA LEU A 136 4.09 -3.83 -2.56
C LEU A 136 4.46 -2.67 -1.63
N ALA A 137 5.48 -2.83 -0.78
CA ALA A 137 5.99 -1.75 0.05
C ALA A 137 6.46 -0.58 -0.83
N LEU A 138 7.16 -0.85 -1.95
CA LEU A 138 7.58 0.20 -2.89
C LEU A 138 6.39 0.94 -3.51
N TYR A 139 5.31 0.24 -3.85
CA TYR A 139 4.09 0.90 -4.36
C TYR A 139 3.40 1.73 -3.28
N LEU A 140 3.30 1.21 -2.06
CA LEU A 140 2.67 1.92 -0.94
C LEU A 140 3.47 3.14 -0.49
N GLN A 141 4.81 3.13 -0.64
CA GLN A 141 5.66 4.31 -0.42
C GLN A 141 5.35 5.45 -1.39
N GLY A 142 4.79 5.14 -2.57
CA GLY A 142 4.37 6.15 -3.55
C GLY A 142 3.03 6.82 -3.23
N VAL A 143 2.33 6.38 -2.18
CA VAL A 143 1.06 6.97 -1.76
C VAL A 143 1.33 8.22 -0.92
N PRO A 144 0.64 9.35 -1.18
CA PRO A 144 0.75 10.54 -0.34
C PRO A 144 0.46 10.21 1.13
N GLU A 145 1.29 10.73 2.03
CA GLU A 145 1.13 10.50 3.47
C GLU A 145 -0.24 11.01 3.98
N SER A 146 -0.80 12.03 3.34
CA SER A 146 -2.17 12.52 3.58
C SER A 146 -3.22 11.42 3.43
N ASP A 147 -3.13 10.63 2.36
CA ASP A 147 -4.10 9.61 2.01
C ASP A 147 -3.95 8.40 2.94
N MET A 148 -2.71 8.07 3.30
CA MET A 148 -2.39 7.02 4.25
C MET A 148 -2.89 7.36 5.66
N ASN A 149 -2.68 8.60 6.13
CA ASN A 149 -3.15 9.06 7.43
C ASN A 149 -4.68 9.15 7.48
N GLU A 150 -5.30 9.62 6.39
CA GLU A 150 -6.75 9.64 6.26
C GLU A 150 -7.33 8.23 6.31
N PHE A 151 -6.70 7.28 5.63
CA PHE A 151 -7.07 5.87 5.64
C PHE A 151 -7.02 5.27 7.06
N TRP A 152 -5.92 5.47 7.79
CA TRP A 152 -5.80 4.98 9.17
C TRP A 152 -6.80 5.65 10.11
N ARG A 153 -7.07 6.95 9.91
CA ARG A 153 -8.08 7.69 10.68
C ARG A 153 -9.48 7.16 10.45
N ILE A 154 -9.82 6.70 9.24
CA ILE A 154 -11.11 6.08 8.94
C ILE A 154 -11.23 4.74 9.67
N LEU A 155 -10.19 3.91 9.65
CA LEU A 155 -10.23 2.57 10.26
C LEU A 155 -10.10 2.58 11.79
N GLY A 156 -9.49 3.60 12.38
CA GLY A 156 -9.31 3.73 13.82
C GLY A 156 -10.46 4.44 14.56
N ASN A 157 -11.46 4.95 13.84
CA ASN A 157 -12.63 5.66 14.40
C ASN A 157 -13.93 4.81 14.36
N ASP A 158 -13.82 3.52 14.05
CA ASP A 158 -14.88 2.53 14.27
C ASP A 158 -14.59 1.75 15.56
#